data_AF-A0A6P0SQG9-F1
#
_entry.id   AF-A0A6P0SQG9-F1
#
_cell.length_a   1.000
_cell.length_b   1.000
_cell.length_c   1.000
_cell.angle_alpha   90.00
_cell.angle_beta   90.00
_cell.angle_gamma   90.00
#
_symmetry.space_group_name_H-M   'P 1'
#
loop_
_entity.id
_entity.type
_entity.pdbx_description
1 polymer ?
#
loop_
_entity_poly.entity_id
_entity_poly.type
_entity_poly.pdbx_seq_one_letter_code
_entity_poly.pdbx_strand_id
1 'polypeptide(L)'
;MNIVEFLQNLKIQGWQLWSNGEKIGYRAPNKESSQLVLSQIKQHKTEILQLLNTQPDILQVYPLSYSQQAMWFMWQLAPDSCVYNMSLTLRIGSLVNVKHWRQAFQAIRERHPDVCVLVEWVFDLAWEKCYTT
;
A
#
# COMPACT_ATOMS: atom_id res chain seq x y z
N MET A 1 -3.71 -20.61 7.60
CA MET A 1 -3.96 -19.76 6.42
C MET A 1 -3.97 -18.32 6.88
N ASN A 2 -3.24 -17.41 6.21
CA ASN A 2 -3.31 -15.99 6.54
C ASN A 2 -4.63 -15.43 5.97
N ILE A 3 -5.57 -15.08 6.86
CA ILE A 3 -6.92 -14.65 6.45
C ILE A 3 -6.89 -13.26 5.80
N VAL A 4 -5.95 -12.41 6.20
CA VAL A 4 -5.74 -11.09 5.58
C VAL A 4 -5.35 -11.26 4.13
N GLU A 5 -4.30 -12.04 3.85
CA GLU A 5 -3.85 -12.35 2.49
C GLU A 5 -4.95 -13.03 1.66
N PHE A 6 -5.70 -13.95 2.26
CA PHE A 6 -6.84 -14.59 1.61
C PHE A 6 -7.89 -13.58 1.15
N LEU A 7 -8.33 -12.68 2.04
CA LEU A 7 -9.32 -11.64 1.73
C LEU A 7 -8.80 -10.65 0.66
N GLN A 8 -7.53 -10.28 0.74
CA GLN A 8 -6.89 -9.39 -0.24
C GLN A 8 -6.78 -10.07 -1.61
N ASN A 9 -6.44 -11.35 -1.67
CA ASN A 9 -6.39 -12.10 -2.92
C ASN A 9 -7.79 -12.22 -3.56
N LEU A 10 -8.82 -12.54 -2.76
CA LEU A 10 -10.20 -12.53 -3.24
C LEU A 10 -10.59 -11.19 -3.86
N LYS A 11 -10.22 -10.08 -3.21
CA LYS A 11 -10.47 -8.73 -3.72
C LYS A 11 -9.78 -8.50 -5.07
N ILE A 12 -8.50 -8.88 -5.20
CA ILE A 12 -7.73 -8.79 -6.45
C ILE A 12 -8.37 -9.64 -7.56
N GLN A 13 -8.91 -10.81 -7.21
CA GLN A 13 -9.64 -11.68 -8.14
C GLN A 13 -11.04 -11.14 -8.52
N GLY A 14 -11.47 -10.01 -7.97
CA GLY A 14 -12.74 -9.36 -8.31
C GLY A 14 -13.91 -9.72 -7.39
N TRP A 15 -13.67 -10.42 -6.29
CA TRP A 15 -14.71 -10.61 -5.27
C TRP A 15 -14.97 -9.31 -4.50
N GLN A 16 -16.25 -9.06 -4.21
CA GLN A 16 -16.65 -8.00 -3.29
C GLN A 16 -17.21 -8.63 -2.03
N LEU A 17 -16.77 -8.16 -0.87
CA LEU A 17 -17.16 -8.64 0.45
C LEU A 17 -17.51 -7.42 1.30
N TRP A 18 -18.56 -7.52 2.10
CA TRP A 18 -18.95 -6.48 3.05
C TRP A 18 -19.61 -7.09 4.28
N SER A 19 -19.51 -6.41 5.42
CA SER A 19 -20.24 -6.79 6.63
C SER A 19 -21.62 -6.12 6.64
N ASN A 20 -22.63 -6.85 7.13
CA ASN A 20 -23.96 -6.34 7.42
C ASN A 20 -24.37 -6.87 8.80
N GLY A 21 -23.86 -6.22 9.84
CA GLY A 21 -23.92 -6.72 11.23
C GLY A 21 -23.22 -8.07 11.36
N GLU A 22 -23.97 -9.12 11.72
CA GLU A 22 -23.45 -10.49 11.90
C GLU A 22 -23.40 -11.33 10.60
N LYS A 23 -23.77 -10.74 9.46
CA LYS A 23 -23.79 -11.42 8.16
C LYS A 23 -22.70 -10.85 7.26
N ILE A 24 -22.09 -11.73 6.46
CA ILE A 24 -21.16 -11.34 5.40
C ILE A 24 -21.93 -11.36 4.09
N GLY A 25 -22.04 -10.22 3.43
CA GLY A 25 -22.49 -10.12 2.05
C GLY A 25 -21.33 -10.33 1.09
N TYR A 26 -21.60 -10.94 -0.06
CA TYR A 26 -20.58 -11.15 -1.09
C TYR A 26 -21.14 -10.99 -2.50
N ARG A 27 -20.26 -10.61 -3.43
CA ARG A 27 -20.47 -10.66 -4.88
C ARG A 27 -19.29 -11.37 -5.52
N ALA A 28 -19.57 -12.50 -6.16
CA ALA A 28 -18.56 -13.27 -6.88
C ALA A 28 -18.43 -12.77 -8.33
N PRO A 29 -17.22 -12.77 -8.91
CA PRO A 29 -17.00 -12.40 -10.31
C PRO A 29 -17.53 -13.49 -11.27
N ASN A 30 -17.31 -14.78 -10.96
CA ASN A 30 -17.77 -15.93 -11.75
C ASN A 30 -18.50 -16.98 -10.88
N LYS A 31 -19.53 -17.65 -11.43
CA LYS A 31 -20.37 -18.62 -10.70
C LYS A 31 -19.67 -19.94 -10.38
N GLU A 32 -18.75 -20.40 -11.23
CA GLU A 32 -18.20 -21.76 -11.17
C GLU A 32 -17.18 -21.98 -10.04
N SER A 33 -16.40 -20.95 -9.67
CA SER A 33 -15.32 -21.06 -8.67
C SER A 33 -15.75 -20.72 -7.23
N SER A 34 -17.06 -20.68 -6.94
CA SER A 34 -17.57 -20.12 -5.69
C SER A 34 -17.60 -21.09 -4.50
N GLN A 35 -17.65 -22.41 -4.72
CA GLN A 35 -17.93 -23.35 -3.62
C GLN A 35 -16.78 -23.46 -2.60
N LEU A 36 -15.53 -23.54 -3.06
CA LEU A 36 -14.35 -23.63 -2.20
C LEU A 36 -14.12 -22.31 -1.44
N VAL A 37 -14.31 -21.17 -2.10
CA VAL A 37 -14.19 -19.85 -1.45
C VAL A 37 -15.27 -19.70 -0.37
N LEU A 38 -16.50 -20.11 -0.65
CA LEU A 38 -17.60 -20.02 0.32
C LEU A 38 -17.42 -20.96 1.51
N SER A 39 -16.81 -22.14 1.34
CA SER A 39 -16.51 -23.03 2.47
C SER A 39 -15.46 -22.40 3.40
N GLN A 40 -14.42 -21.79 2.82
CA GLN A 40 -13.38 -21.07 3.59
C GLN A 40 -13.93 -19.84 4.32
N ILE A 41 -14.77 -19.04 3.67
CA ILE A 41 -15.43 -17.88 4.30
C ILE A 41 -16.33 -18.34 5.47
N LYS A 42 -17.07 -19.45 5.30
CA LYS A 42 -17.92 -20.00 6.38
C LYS A 42 -17.08 -20.49 7.56
N GLN A 43 -15.96 -21.17 7.28
CA GLN A 43 -15.06 -21.69 8.31
C GLN A 43 -14.48 -20.58 9.19
N HIS A 44 -14.16 -19.42 8.61
CA HIS A 44 -13.52 -18.29 9.30
C HIS A 44 -14.45 -17.08 9.49
N LYS A 45 -15.77 -17.27 9.45
CA LYS A 45 -16.77 -16.19 9.44
C LYS A 45 -16.57 -15.16 10.57
N THR A 46 -16.35 -15.63 11.79
CA THR A 46 -16.24 -14.78 12.98
C THR A 46 -15.02 -13.86 12.92
N GLU A 47 -13.89 -14.41 12.49
CA GLU A 47 -12.62 -13.69 12.35
C GLU A 47 -12.69 -12.68 11.21
N ILE A 48 -13.29 -13.04 10.08
CA ILE A 48 -13.51 -12.13 8.94
C ILE A 48 -14.40 -10.95 9.36
N LEU A 49 -15.49 -11.18 10.10
CA LEU A 49 -16.34 -10.10 10.60
C LEU A 49 -15.60 -9.16 11.55
N GLN A 50 -14.79 -9.69 12.46
CA GLN A 50 -13.95 -8.88 13.35
C GLN A 50 -12.95 -8.04 12.56
N LEU A 51 -12.28 -8.62 11.56
CA LEU A 51 -11.32 -7.91 10.72
C LEU A 51 -11.97 -6.80 9.89
N LEU A 52 -13.10 -7.07 9.24
CA LEU A 52 -13.82 -6.06 8.46
C LEU A 52 -14.31 -4.88 9.32
N ASN A 53 -14.62 -5.12 10.60
CA ASN A 53 -15.01 -4.06 11.52
C ASN A 53 -13.82 -3.29 12.10
N THR A 54 -12.70 -3.97 12.36
CA THR A 54 -11.50 -3.36 12.96
C THR A 54 -10.66 -2.62 11.94
N GLN A 55 -10.65 -3.10 10.69
CA GLN A 55 -9.86 -2.56 9.58
C GLN A 55 -10.75 -2.43 8.33
N PRO A 56 -11.54 -1.36 8.20
CA PRO A 56 -12.43 -1.18 7.05
C PRO A 56 -11.68 -1.15 5.71
N ASP A 57 -10.40 -0.75 5.73
CA ASP A 57 -9.57 -0.62 4.53
C ASP A 57 -8.82 -1.91 4.16
N ILE A 58 -9.05 -3.02 4.86
CA ILE A 58 -8.37 -4.31 4.59
C ILE A 58 -8.60 -4.84 3.16
N LEU A 59 -9.70 -4.40 2.52
CA LEU A 59 -10.06 -4.72 1.14
C LEU A 59 -9.73 -3.59 0.15
N GLN A 60 -9.07 -2.51 0.58
CA GLN A 60 -8.54 -1.46 -0.31
C GLN A 60 -7.19 -1.89 -0.90
N VAL A 61 -7.17 -3.05 -1.55
CA VAL A 61 -6.00 -3.57 -2.25
C VAL A 61 -6.19 -3.45 -3.75
N TYR A 62 -5.12 -3.04 -4.42
CA TYR A 62 -5.07 -2.85 -5.87
C TYR A 62 -3.86 -3.62 -6.41
N PRO A 63 -3.99 -4.28 -7.57
CA PRO A 63 -2.83 -4.89 -8.21
C PRO A 63 -1.83 -3.80 -8.58
N LEU A 64 -0.53 -4.08 -8.39
CA LEU A 64 0.54 -3.20 -8.86
C LEU A 64 0.40 -3.02 -10.38
N SER A 65 0.58 -1.78 -10.84
CA SER A 65 0.69 -1.48 -12.27
C SER A 65 1.92 -2.18 -12.87
N TYR A 66 1.94 -2.39 -14.19
CA TYR A 66 3.09 -3.01 -14.86
C TYR A 66 4.41 -2.28 -14.56
N SER A 67 4.39 -0.95 -14.52
CA SER A 67 5.55 -0.14 -14.16
C SER A 67 5.98 -0.34 -12.70
N GLN A 68 5.03 -0.47 -11.77
CA GLN A 68 5.33 -0.77 -10.37
C GLN A 68 5.92 -2.17 -10.20
N GLN A 69 5.41 -3.17 -10.92
CA GLN A 69 5.96 -4.54 -10.91
C GLN A 69 7.37 -4.57 -11.47
N ALA A 70 7.61 -3.89 -12.59
CA ALA A 70 8.95 -3.78 -13.18
C ALA A 70 9.93 -3.11 -12.21
N MET A 71 9.53 -1.99 -11.61
CA MET A 71 10.36 -1.29 -10.62
C MET A 71 10.66 -2.16 -9.39
N TRP A 72 9.66 -2.87 -8.87
CA TRP A 72 9.83 -3.82 -7.78
C TRP A 72 10.81 -4.94 -8.14
N PHE A 73 10.70 -5.50 -9.35
CA PHE A 73 11.64 -6.51 -9.85
C PHE A 73 13.07 -5.96 -9.96
N MET A 74 13.24 -4.74 -10.49
CA MET A 74 14.55 -4.09 -10.53
C MET A 74 15.14 -3.86 -9.14
N TRP A 75 14.31 -3.47 -8.17
CA TRP A 75 14.73 -3.33 -6.76
C TRP A 75 15.18 -4.67 -6.17
N GLN A 76 14.50 -5.78 -6.47
CA GLN A 76 14.92 -7.11 -6.00
C GLN A 76 16.29 -7.57 -6.53
N LEU A 77 16.69 -7.11 -7.72
CA LEU A 77 18.00 -7.46 -8.29
C LEU A 77 19.16 -6.77 -7.57
N ALA A 78 18.91 -5.60 -6.98
CA ALA A 78 19.93 -4.80 -6.27
C ALA A 78 19.29 -3.99 -5.13
N PRO A 79 18.91 -4.64 -4.01
CA PRO A 79 18.13 -4.01 -2.94
C PRO A 79 18.88 -2.87 -2.22
N ASP A 80 20.22 -2.92 -2.21
CA ASP A 80 21.08 -1.90 -1.60
C ASP A 80 21.40 -0.73 -2.56
N SER A 81 20.87 -0.75 -3.79
CA SER A 81 21.19 0.23 -4.82
C SER A 81 20.37 1.52 -4.68
N CYS A 82 21.05 2.66 -4.73
CA CYS A 82 20.44 3.99 -4.78
C CYS A 82 20.00 4.42 -6.21
N VAL A 83 20.25 3.60 -7.24
CA VAL A 83 20.05 3.94 -8.67
C VAL A 83 18.61 4.32 -9.02
N TYR A 84 17.65 3.80 -8.27
CA TYR A 84 16.22 3.96 -8.50
C TYR A 84 15.58 5.06 -7.64
N ASN A 85 16.38 5.76 -6.83
CA ASN A 85 15.93 6.86 -6.00
C ASN A 85 16.14 8.19 -6.74
N MET A 86 15.08 8.97 -6.89
CA MET A 86 15.20 10.34 -7.39
C MET A 86 15.30 11.31 -6.22
N SER A 87 16.39 12.06 -6.14
CA SER A 87 16.59 13.11 -5.14
C SER A 87 16.58 14.47 -5.81
N LEU A 88 15.85 15.42 -5.21
CA LEU A 88 15.80 16.81 -5.67
C LEU A 88 16.30 17.73 -4.56
N THR A 89 17.32 18.54 -4.86
CA THR A 89 17.81 19.59 -3.95
C THR A 89 17.39 20.95 -4.46
N LEU A 90 16.81 21.78 -3.57
CA LEU A 90 16.32 23.12 -3.90
C LEU A 90 17.00 24.16 -3.01
N ARG A 91 17.49 25.25 -3.62
CA ARG A 91 17.98 26.43 -2.88
C ARG A 91 16.87 27.45 -2.75
N ILE A 92 16.52 27.80 -1.52
CA ILE A 92 15.51 28.81 -1.22
C ILE A 92 16.23 30.10 -0.82
N GLY A 93 16.03 31.17 -1.59
CA GLY A 93 16.68 32.48 -1.38
C GLY A 93 16.07 33.34 -0.27
N SER A 94 15.26 32.75 0.61
CA SER A 94 14.53 33.43 1.67
C SER A 94 14.52 32.60 2.95
N LEU A 95 14.07 33.19 4.06
CA LEU A 95 13.94 32.47 5.34
C LEU A 95 12.95 31.31 5.18
N VAL A 96 13.45 30.09 5.39
CA VAL A 96 12.66 28.86 5.33
C VAL A 96 12.01 28.61 6.69
N ASN A 97 10.69 28.55 6.73
CA ASN A 97 9.96 28.06 7.90
C ASN A 97 9.67 26.56 7.73
N VAL A 98 10.45 25.73 8.42
CA VAL A 98 10.36 24.26 8.36
C VAL A 98 8.95 23.74 8.69
N LYS A 99 8.23 24.41 9.60
CA LYS A 99 6.87 24.02 9.99
C LYS A 99 5.89 24.19 8.82
N HIS A 100 5.96 25.29 8.10
CA HIS A 100 5.10 25.52 6.92
C HIS A 100 5.41 24.55 5.79
N TRP A 101 6.69 24.25 5.54
CA TRP A 101 7.07 23.26 4.53
C TRP A 101 6.55 21.85 4.87
N ARG A 102 6.65 21.46 6.15
CA ARG A 102 6.09 20.18 6.60
C ARG A 102 4.58 20.10 6.37
N GLN A 103 3.85 21.16 6.68
CA GLN A 103 2.40 21.24 6.44
C GLN A 103 2.07 21.17 4.94
N ALA A 104 2.85 21.84 4.09
CA ALA A 104 2.66 21.79 2.65
C ALA A 104 2.84 20.37 2.09
N PHE A 105 3.89 19.66 2.50
CA PHE A 105 4.09 18.26 2.09
C PHE A 105 3.02 17.31 2.65
N GLN A 106 2.54 17.55 3.88
CA GLN A 106 1.41 16.80 4.43
C GLN A 106 0.15 16.98 3.59
N ALA A 107 -0.18 18.22 3.21
CA ALA A 107 -1.33 18.51 2.36
C ALA A 107 -1.21 17.88 0.96
N ILE A 108 0.00 17.85 0.37
CA ILE A 108 0.24 17.16 -0.90
C ILE A 108 -0.02 15.66 -0.76
N ARG A 109 0.50 15.03 0.30
CA ARG A 109 0.29 13.60 0.57
C ARG A 109 -1.18 13.26 0.79
N GLU A 110 -1.91 14.08 1.53
CA GLU A 110 -3.35 13.89 1.78
C GLU A 110 -4.17 14.01 0.48
N ARG A 111 -3.78 14.93 -0.42
CA ARG A 111 -4.43 15.11 -1.71
C ARG A 111 -4.07 14.01 -2.72
N HIS A 112 -2.84 13.48 -2.64
CA HIS A 112 -2.29 12.53 -3.60
C HIS A 112 -1.81 11.26 -2.89
N PRO A 113 -2.74 10.37 -2.49
CA PRO A 113 -2.40 9.15 -1.74
C PRO A 113 -1.46 8.20 -2.50
N ASP A 114 -1.48 8.22 -3.84
CA ASP A 114 -0.59 7.41 -4.68
C ASP A 114 0.84 7.94 -4.75
N VAL A 115 1.05 9.21 -4.36
CA VAL A 115 2.36 9.85 -4.27
C VAL A 115 2.86 9.66 -2.84
N CYS A 116 3.19 8.41 -2.50
CA CYS A 116 3.85 8.12 -1.24
C CYS A 116 5.33 8.50 -1.36
N VAL A 117 5.65 9.76 -1.03
CA VAL A 117 7.03 10.22 -0.92
C VAL A 117 7.59 9.64 0.38
N LEU A 118 8.62 8.80 0.30
CA LEU A 118 9.44 8.48 1.47
C LEU A 118 10.26 9.73 1.79
N VAL A 119 9.68 10.65 2.57
CA VAL A 119 10.38 11.84 3.06
C VAL A 119 11.18 11.42 4.27
N GLU A 120 12.38 10.93 4.03
CA GLU A 120 13.37 10.78 5.09
C GLU A 120 13.93 12.17 5.41
N TRP A 121 13.61 12.69 6.60
CA TRP A 121 14.14 13.97 7.07
C TRP A 121 15.58 13.77 7.53
N VAL A 122 16.53 13.72 6.60
CA VAL A 122 17.95 13.71 6.93
C VAL A 122 18.43 15.15 7.13
N PHE A 123 17.98 15.79 8.22
CA PHE A 123 18.65 16.95 8.78
C PHE A 123 19.64 16.43 9.82
N ASP A 124 20.87 16.09 9.38
CA ASP A 124 22.12 16.01 10.16
C ASP A 124 23.13 14.93 9.70
N LEU A 125 23.00 14.34 8.52
CA LEU A 125 24.07 13.50 7.97
C LEU A 125 24.47 13.94 6.56
N ALA A 126 25.75 14.30 6.45
CA ALA A 126 26.46 14.40 5.20
C ALA A 126 26.25 13.12 4.39
N TRP A 127 25.95 13.32 3.11
CA TRP A 127 25.82 12.32 2.07
C TRP A 127 27.15 11.57 1.88
N GLU A 128 27.49 10.62 2.75
CA GLU A 128 28.61 9.71 2.52
C GLU A 128 28.09 8.28 2.53
N LYS A 129 27.76 7.79 1.32
CA LYS A 129 27.85 6.38 0.84
C LYS A 129 26.96 6.15 -0.39
N CYS A 130 27.34 6.71 -1.53
CA CYS A 130 27.23 5.97 -2.80
C CYS A 130 28.59 6.19 -3.51
N TYR A 131 29.64 5.51 -3.03
CA TYR A 131 30.87 5.37 -3.80
C TYR A 131 30.65 4.29 -4.86
N THR A 132 30.74 4.75 -6.10
CA THR A 132 31.13 4.04 -7.31
C THR A 132 31.82 2.69 -7.11
N THR A 133 31.44 1.73 -7.96
CA THR A 133 32.37 1.12 -8.90
C THR A 133 31.79 1.22 -10.31
#